data_AF-A0A843FV24-F1
#
_entry.id   AF-A0A843FV24-F1
#
_cell.length_a   1.000
_cell.length_b   1.000
_cell.length_c   1.000
_cell.angle_alpha   90.00
_cell.angle_beta   90.00
_cell.angle_gamma   90.00
#
_symmetry.space_group_name_H-M   'P 1'
#
loop_
_entity.id
_entity.type
_entity.pdbx_description
1 polymer ?
#
loop_
_entity_poly.entity_id
_entity_poly.type
_entity_poly.pdbx_seq_one_letter_code
_entity_poly.pdbx_strand_id
1 'polypeptide(L)'
;MNKNKACVAEIDKKLEGYEDRLKELRSQIVDRDELIEHFNLKSEDRKELEDALKLMFDRVGMLQNAIVAASGQGNKREVFELSMELIEIRELRNEVLNRLKKMDS
;
A
#
# COMPACT_ATOMS: atom_id res chain seq x y z
N MET A 1 -8.70 36.18 11.25
CA MET A 1 -8.40 34.73 11.37
C MET A 1 -9.21 33.81 10.44
N ASN A 2 -10.01 34.32 9.48
CA ASN A 2 -10.92 33.49 8.66
C ASN A 2 -10.33 32.97 7.33
N LYS A 3 -9.33 33.66 6.77
CA LYS A 3 -8.74 33.29 5.45
C LYS A 3 -7.97 31.96 5.48
N ASN A 4 -7.34 31.61 6.61
CA ASN A 4 -6.61 30.35 6.74
C ASN A 4 -7.53 29.12 6.77
N LYS A 5 -8.72 29.22 7.38
CA LYS A 5 -9.69 28.10 7.40
C LYS A 5 -10.26 27.79 6.02
N ALA A 6 -10.53 28.83 5.22
CA ALA A 6 -10.99 28.66 3.85
C ALA A 6 -9.90 28.06 2.93
N CYS A 7 -8.64 28.49 3.11
CA CYS A 7 -7.50 27.95 2.38
C CYS A 7 -7.27 26.46 2.67
N VAL A 8 -7.34 26.05 3.95
CA VAL A 8 -7.20 24.63 4.35
C VAL A 8 -8.30 23.78 3.74
N ALA A 9 -9.57 24.21 3.83
CA ALA A 9 -10.69 23.47 3.25
C ALA A 9 -10.59 23.31 1.71
N GLU A 10 -10.02 24.29 1.01
CA GLU A 10 -9.80 24.21 -0.43
C GLU A 10 -8.65 23.25 -0.79
N ILE A 11 -7.63 23.15 0.06
CA ILE A 11 -6.54 22.16 -0.08
C ILE A 11 -7.08 20.76 0.16
N ASP A 12 -7.84 20.55 1.23
CA ASP A 12 -8.41 19.23 1.57
C ASP A 12 -9.32 18.72 0.43
N LYS A 13 -10.16 19.58 -0.13
CA LYS A 13 -11.02 19.22 -1.27
C LYS A 13 -10.22 18.86 -2.53
N LYS A 14 -9.08 19.52 -2.76
CA LYS A 14 -8.18 19.16 -3.88
C LYS A 14 -7.48 17.84 -3.61
N LEU A 15 -7.07 17.58 -2.37
CA LEU A 15 -6.44 16.33 -1.96
C LEU A 15 -7.39 15.14 -2.11
N GLU A 16 -8.67 15.29 -1.72
CA GLU A 16 -9.70 14.27 -1.90
C GLU A 16 -9.82 13.82 -3.37
N GLY A 17 -9.84 14.77 -4.31
CA GLY A 17 -9.86 14.46 -5.74
C GLY A 17 -8.60 13.73 -6.25
N TYR A 18 -7.43 13.97 -5.63
CA TYR A 18 -6.22 13.20 -5.93
C TYR A 18 -6.25 11.80 -5.31
N GLU A 19 -6.82 11.64 -4.11
CA GLU A 19 -6.99 10.35 -3.46
C GLU A 19 -7.90 9.41 -4.26
N ASP A 20 -9.03 9.93 -4.76
CA ASP A 20 -9.95 9.14 -5.59
C ASP A 20 -9.29 8.71 -6.91
N ARG A 21 -8.55 9.62 -7.54
CA ARG A 21 -7.80 9.30 -8.76
C ARG A 21 -6.65 8.31 -8.50
N LEU A 22 -6.01 8.38 -7.34
CA LEU A 22 -5.02 7.38 -6.93
C LEU A 22 -5.66 6.02 -6.69
N LYS A 23 -6.86 5.95 -6.10
CA LYS A 23 -7.61 4.69 -5.95
C LYS A 23 -7.98 4.09 -7.30
N GLU A 24 -8.44 4.90 -8.24
CA GLU A 24 -8.75 4.46 -9.61
C GLU A 24 -7.50 3.95 -10.34
N LEU A 25 -6.36 4.62 -10.18
CA LEU A 25 -5.10 4.16 -10.75
C LEU A 25 -4.56 2.89 -10.07
N ARG A 26 -4.80 2.69 -8.76
CA ARG A 26 -4.45 1.45 -8.06
C ARG A 26 -5.20 0.27 -8.63
N SER A 27 -6.52 0.37 -8.78
CA SER A 27 -7.34 -0.74 -9.27
C SER A 27 -7.01 -1.17 -10.71
N GLN A 28 -6.37 -0.29 -11.49
CA GLN A 28 -5.92 -0.60 -12.85
C GLN A 28 -4.56 -1.31 -12.91
N ILE A 29 -3.75 -1.26 -11.84
CA ILE A 29 -2.35 -1.71 -11.86
C ILE A 29 -2.10 -2.86 -10.90
N VAL A 30 -2.72 -2.81 -9.72
CA VAL A 30 -2.52 -3.81 -8.67
C VAL A 30 -3.81 -4.56 -8.45
N ASP A 31 -3.79 -5.87 -8.72
CA ASP A 31 -4.86 -6.74 -8.30
C ASP A 31 -4.65 -7.11 -6.82
N ARG A 32 -5.46 -6.49 -5.97
CA ARG A 32 -5.43 -6.71 -4.53
C ARG A 32 -5.80 -8.14 -4.16
N ASP A 33 -6.73 -8.76 -4.89
CA ASP A 33 -7.16 -10.13 -4.61
C ASP A 33 -6.04 -11.12 -4.95
N GLU A 34 -5.27 -10.87 -6.01
CA GLU A 34 -4.06 -11.64 -6.31
C GLU A 34 -3.02 -11.55 -5.17
N LEU A 35 -2.82 -10.36 -4.58
CA LEU A 35 -1.90 -10.21 -3.44
C LEU A 35 -2.41 -10.94 -2.18
N ILE A 36 -3.72 -10.89 -1.92
CA ILE A 36 -4.36 -11.60 -0.81
C ILE A 36 -4.15 -13.11 -0.96
N GLU A 37 -4.35 -13.64 -2.17
CA GLU A 37 -4.11 -15.06 -2.48
C GLU A 37 -2.61 -15.39 -2.38
N HIS A 38 -1.74 -14.55 -2.95
CA HIS A 38 -0.29 -14.77 -2.94
C HIS A 38 0.29 -14.91 -1.54
N PHE A 39 -0.15 -14.06 -0.60
CA PHE A 39 0.28 -14.12 0.79
C PHE A 39 -0.61 -15.03 1.68
N ASN A 40 -1.59 -15.73 1.11
CA ASN A 40 -2.54 -16.58 1.83
C ASN A 40 -3.25 -15.83 2.99
N LEU A 41 -3.66 -14.58 2.77
CA LEU A 41 -4.22 -13.72 3.82
C LEU A 41 -5.65 -14.09 4.23
N LYS A 42 -6.28 -15.03 3.51
CA LYS A 42 -7.59 -15.60 3.87
C LYS A 42 -7.50 -16.58 5.04
N SER A 43 -6.30 -17.03 5.41
CA SER A 43 -6.10 -17.88 6.57
C SER A 43 -6.52 -17.21 7.87
N GLU A 44 -7.02 -18.02 8.80
CA GLU A 44 -7.26 -17.65 10.20
C GLU A 44 -6.21 -18.26 11.14
N ASP A 45 -5.27 -19.04 10.61
CA ASP A 45 -4.17 -19.60 11.39
C ASP A 45 -3.14 -18.52 11.71
N ARG A 46 -2.82 -18.39 13.00
CA ARG A 46 -1.89 -17.38 13.50
C ARG A 46 -0.50 -17.52 12.86
N LYS A 47 0.02 -18.73 12.77
CA LYS A 47 1.38 -18.98 12.27
C LYS A 47 1.45 -18.66 10.77
N GLU A 48 0.43 -19.04 10.01
CA GLU A 48 0.34 -18.67 8.59
C GLU A 48 0.30 -17.15 8.39
N LEU A 49 -0.46 -16.42 9.22
CA LEU A 49 -0.48 -14.96 9.18
C LEU A 49 0.85 -14.31 9.60
N GLU A 50 1.55 -14.88 10.59
CA GLU A 50 2.89 -14.43 11.00
C GLU A 50 3.94 -14.67 9.91
N ASP A 51 3.86 -15.80 9.20
CA ASP A 51 4.75 -16.12 8.10
C ASP A 51 4.44 -15.26 6.86
N ALA A 52 3.17 -15.02 6.55
CA ALA A 52 2.75 -14.06 5.52
C ALA A 52 3.27 -12.64 5.82
N LEU A 53 3.25 -12.24 7.10
CA LEU A 53 3.77 -10.95 7.53
C LEU A 53 5.28 -10.80 7.24
N LYS A 54 6.08 -11.84 7.50
CA LYS A 54 7.51 -11.85 7.17
C LYS A 54 7.73 -11.70 5.67
N LEU A 55 7.00 -12.47 4.85
CA LEU A 55 7.07 -12.38 3.39
C LEU A 55 6.74 -10.97 2.88
N MET A 56 5.72 -10.32 3.46
CA MET A 56 5.37 -8.95 3.11
C MET A 56 6.48 -7.95 3.49
N PHE A 57 7.19 -8.14 4.60
CA PHE A 57 8.35 -7.30 4.95
C PHE A 57 9.50 -7.45 3.93
N ASP A 58 9.80 -8.69 3.54
CA ASP A 58 10.84 -8.96 2.53
C ASP A 58 10.46 -8.34 1.18
N ARG A 59 9.20 -8.51 0.75
CA ARG A 59 8.69 -7.93 -0.49
C ARG A 59 8.74 -6.39 -0.47
N VAL A 60 8.42 -5.75 0.66
CA VAL A 60 8.59 -4.29 0.82
C VAL A 60 10.04 -3.87 0.57
N GLY A 61 11.01 -4.58 1.15
CA GLY A 61 12.44 -4.30 0.93
C GLY A 61 12.85 -4.46 -0.52
N MET A 62 12.38 -5.52 -1.18
CA MET A 62 12.64 -5.76 -2.61
C MET A 62 12.06 -4.65 -3.50
N LEU A 63 10.80 -4.25 -3.26
CA LEU A 63 10.13 -3.19 -4.01
C LEU A 63 10.84 -1.85 -3.82
N GLN A 64 11.26 -1.50 -2.60
CA GLN A 64 12.02 -0.28 -2.34
C GLN A 64 13.33 -0.25 -3.14
N ASN A 65 14.07 -1.35 -3.17
CA ASN A 65 15.30 -1.46 -3.95
C ASN A 65 15.03 -1.36 -5.46
N ALA A 66 13.97 -2.01 -5.94
CA ALA A 66 13.56 -1.96 -7.35
C ALA A 66 13.14 -0.54 -7.77
N ILE A 67 12.40 0.18 -6.92
CA ILE A 67 12.02 1.58 -7.15
C ILE A 67 13.26 2.47 -7.28
N VAL A 68 14.24 2.31 -6.38
CA VAL A 68 15.50 3.07 -6.44
C VAL A 68 16.25 2.77 -7.75
N ALA A 69 16.33 1.50 -8.15
CA ALA A 69 16.98 1.10 -9.39
C ALA A 69 16.27 1.69 -10.64
N ALA A 70 14.95 1.52 -10.73
CA ALA A 70 14.14 2.05 -11.83
C ALA A 70 14.21 3.59 -11.91
N SER A 71 14.24 4.26 -10.76
CA SER A 71 14.42 5.72 -10.67
C SER A 71 15.80 6.14 -11.19
N GLY A 72 16.86 5.42 -10.82
CA GLY A 72 18.22 5.65 -11.33
C GLY A 72 18.35 5.47 -12.86
N GLN A 73 17.50 4.61 -13.44
CA GLN A 73 17.41 4.40 -14.89
C GLN A 73 16.46 5.37 -15.59
N GLY A 74 15.75 6.24 -14.84
CA GLY A 74 14.77 7.17 -15.38
C GLY A 74 13.46 6.53 -15.83
N ASN A 75 13.18 5.28 -15.46
CA ASN A 75 11.95 4.57 -15.84
C ASN A 75 10.76 4.96 -14.95
N LYS A 76 10.17 6.12 -15.25
CA LYS A 76 9.07 6.68 -14.45
C LYS A 76 7.83 5.80 -14.38
N ARG A 77 7.56 5.01 -15.42
CA ARG A 77 6.41 4.10 -15.45
C ARG A 77 6.60 2.96 -14.47
N GLU A 78 7.75 2.32 -14.51
CA GLU A 78 8.10 1.24 -13.58
C GLU A 78 8.17 1.74 -12.13
N VAL A 79 8.74 2.93 -11.90
CA VAL A 79 8.71 3.57 -10.58
C VAL A 79 7.28 3.75 -10.07
N PHE A 80 6.36 4.18 -10.94
CA PHE A 80 4.96 4.33 -10.59
C PHE A 80 4.32 2.98 -10.24
N GLU A 81 4.42 1.99 -11.14
CA GLU A 81 3.84 0.65 -10.95
C GLU A 81 4.35 -0.04 -9.66
N LEU A 82 5.66 -0.03 -9.43
CA LEU A 82 6.28 -0.59 -8.22
C LEU A 82 5.86 0.17 -6.95
N SER A 83 5.66 1.49 -7.05
CA SER A 83 5.19 2.29 -5.92
C SER A 83 3.74 1.97 -5.56
N MET A 84 2.90 1.64 -6.54
CA MET A 84 1.51 1.24 -6.30
C MET A 84 1.46 -0.10 -5.57
N GLU A 85 2.22 -1.10 -6.04
CA GLU A 85 2.32 -2.40 -5.36
C GLU A 85 2.87 -2.24 -3.93
N LEU A 86 3.90 -1.40 -3.74
CA LEU A 86 4.47 -1.13 -2.42
C LEU A 86 3.44 -0.56 -1.44
N ILE A 87 2.57 0.33 -1.90
CA ILE A 87 1.51 0.90 -1.06
C ILE A 87 0.52 -0.20 -0.66
N GLU A 88 0.06 -1.02 -1.61
CA GLU A 88 -0.91 -2.07 -1.33
C GLU A 88 -0.38 -3.11 -0.34
N ILE A 89 0.86 -3.57 -0.53
CA ILE A 89 1.49 -4.52 0.41
C ILE A 89 1.62 -3.93 1.81
N ARG A 90 1.90 -2.62 1.93
CA ARG A 90 1.93 -1.95 3.25
C ARG A 90 0.56 -1.89 3.90
N GLU A 91 -0.49 -1.64 3.12
CA GLU A 91 -1.88 -1.63 3.60
C GLU A 91 -2.28 -3.04 4.09
N LEU A 92 -2.11 -4.07 3.26
CA LEU A 92 -2.38 -5.47 3.63
C LEU A 92 -1.57 -5.93 4.86
N ARG A 93 -0.28 -5.60 4.92
CA ARG A 93 0.57 -5.90 6.07
C ARG A 93 0.04 -5.26 7.35
N ASN A 94 -0.43 -4.01 7.29
CA ASN A 94 -0.99 -3.33 8.44
C ASN A 94 -2.33 -3.96 8.87
N GLU A 95 -3.16 -4.40 7.92
CA GLU A 95 -4.39 -5.15 8.21
C GLU A 95 -4.09 -6.47 8.94
N VAL A 96 -3.11 -7.24 8.47
CA VAL A 96 -2.67 -8.50 9.10
C VAL A 96 -2.10 -8.26 10.49
N LEU A 97 -1.26 -7.23 10.67
CA LEU A 97 -0.78 -6.81 12.00
C LEU A 97 -1.92 -6.52 12.96
N ASN A 98 -2.96 -5.82 12.49
CA ASN A 98 -4.12 -5.51 13.32
C ASN A 98 -4.97 -6.76 13.63
N ARG A 99 -5.08 -7.71 12.68
CA ARG A 99 -5.74 -9.00 12.93
C ARG A 99 -4.99 -9.79 13.99
N LEU A 100 -3.67 -9.95 13.87
CA LEU A 100 -2.85 -10.67 14.86
C LEU A 100 -2.98 -10.05 16.25
N LYS A 101 -2.91 -8.71 16.38
CA LYS A 101 -3.12 -8.02 17.67
C LYS A 101 -4.48 -8.32 18.30
N LYS A 102 -5.54 -8.45 17.49
CA LYS A 102 -6.88 -8.80 17.99
C LYS A 102 -6.99 -10.26 18.43
N MET A 103 -6.17 -11.17 17.88
CA MET A 103 -6.10 -12.56 18.34
C MET A 103 -5.41 -12.69 19.69
N ASP A 104 -4.57 -11.71 20.05
CA ASP A 104 -3.88 -11.61 21.35
C ASP A 104 -4.67 -10.86 22.44
N SER A 105 -5.83 -10.28 22.10
CA SER A 105 -6.68 -9.48 23.00
C SER A 105 -7.87 -10.29 23.52
#